data_AF-A0A964GJP4-F1
#
_entry.id   AF-A0A964GJP4-F1
#
_cell.length_a   1.000
_cell.length_b   1.000
_cell.length_c   1.000
_cell.angle_alpha   90.00
_cell.angle_beta   90.00
_cell.angle_gamma   90.00
#
_symmetry.space_group_name_H-M   'P 1'
#
loop_
_entity.id
_entity.type
_entity.pdbx_description
1 polymer ?
#
loop_
_entity_poly.entity_id
_entity_poly.type
_entity_poly.pdbx_seq_one_letter_code
_entity_poly.pdbx_strand_id
1 'polypeptide(L)'
;MSAPEYEIRSINDLLQFDQDAFLRLLPDLALWHHMMREAVAVGAEPVAMIWIDDGKEGQFNRFDMIDPQSGEVTRITGPAYEEDRHD
;
A
#
# COMPACT_ATOMS: atom_id res chain seq x y z
N MET A 1 20.42 -5.30 -3.12
CA MET A 1 19.47 -6.19 -2.42
C MET A 1 18.11 -5.53 -2.56
N SER A 2 17.07 -6.25 -2.99
CA SER A 2 15.73 -5.68 -3.04
C SER A 2 15.24 -5.40 -1.62
N ALA A 3 14.61 -4.24 -1.41
CA ALA A 3 14.00 -3.90 -0.14
C ALA A 3 12.89 -4.92 0.23
N PRO A 4 12.65 -5.18 1.52
CA PRO A 4 11.61 -6.11 1.96
C PRO A 4 10.21 -5.57 1.65
N GLU A 5 9.32 -6.46 1.20
CA GLU A 5 7.92 -6.17 0.88
C GLU A 5 7.00 -6.74 1.97
N TYR A 6 6.01 -5.95 2.39
CA TYR A 6 5.08 -6.28 3.46
C TYR A 6 3.64 -6.08 2.99
N GLU A 7 2.78 -7.04 3.29
CA GLU A 7 1.35 -6.93 3.06
C GLU A 7 0.61 -6.56 4.34
N ILE A 8 -0.19 -5.49 4.27
CA ILE A 8 -0.94 -4.92 5.39
C ILE A 8 -2.42 -4.97 5.03
N ARG A 9 -3.18 -5.86 5.69
CA ARG A 9 -4.63 -6.05 5.52
C ARG A 9 -5.42 -5.52 6.71
N SER A 10 -4.76 -5.41 7.86
CA SER A 10 -5.37 -5.08 9.13
C SER A 10 -4.37 -4.43 10.09
N ILE A 11 -4.86 -3.92 11.22
CA ILE A 11 -4.01 -3.36 12.27
C ILE A 11 -3.07 -4.41 12.89
N ASN A 12 -3.43 -5.69 12.87
CA ASN A 12 -2.60 -6.77 13.42
C ASN A 12 -1.32 -6.96 12.60
N ASP A 13 -1.36 -6.68 11.30
CA ASP A 13 -0.18 -6.77 10.43
C ASP A 13 0.85 -5.69 10.79
N LEU A 14 0.45 -4.60 11.45
CA LEU A 14 1.38 -3.56 11.90
C LEU A 14 2.27 -4.01 13.07
N LEU A 15 1.89 -5.07 13.78
CA LEU A 15 2.63 -5.59 14.93
C LEU A 15 3.93 -6.31 14.52
N GLN A 16 4.13 -6.59 13.23
CA GLN A 16 5.37 -7.19 12.72
C GLN A 16 6.53 -6.19 12.64
N PHE A 17 6.25 -4.89 12.71
CA PHE A 17 7.24 -3.83 12.61
C PHE A 17 7.80 -3.46 13.97
N ASP A 18 9.10 -3.17 14.01
CA ASP A 18 9.67 -2.43 15.13
C ASP A 18 9.27 -0.95 15.07
N GLN A 19 9.65 -0.19 16.10
CA GLN A 19 9.30 1.23 16.20
C GLN A 19 9.83 2.06 15.03
N ASP A 20 11.04 1.78 14.55
CA ASP A 20 11.67 2.59 13.50
C ASP A 20 11.05 2.30 12.13
N ALA A 21 10.81 1.02 11.81
CA ALA A 21 10.09 0.62 10.59
C ALA A 21 8.65 1.14 10.60
N PHE A 22 7.97 1.07 11.74
CA PHE A 22 6.62 1.61 11.88
C PHE A 22 6.57 3.12 11.61
N LEU A 23 7.55 3.89 12.11
CA LEU A 23 7.63 5.33 11.87
C LEU A 23 7.84 5.67 10.39
N ARG A 24 8.68 4.90 9.67
CA ARG A 24 8.89 5.07 8.22
C ARG A 24 7.65 4.73 7.39
N LEU A 25 6.83 3.80 7.86
CA LEU A 25 5.56 3.41 7.22
C LEU A 25 4.45 4.48 7.37
N LEU A 26 4.50 5.36 8.38
CA LEU A 26 3.41 6.30 8.69
C LEU A 26 2.99 7.23 7.52
N PRO A 27 3.91 7.83 6.75
CA PRO A 27 3.54 8.65 5.59
C PRO A 27 2.74 7.86 4.54
N ASP A 28 3.13 6.61 4.29
CA ASP A 28 2.47 5.76 3.30
C ASP A 28 1.10 5.29 3.80
N LEU A 29 0.95 5.01 5.11
CA LEU A 29 -0.35 4.73 5.73
C LEU A 29 -1.30 5.94 5.62
N ALA A 30 -0.79 7.16 5.80
CA ALA A 30 -1.60 8.36 5.67
C ALA A 30 -2.09 8.56 4.23
N LEU A 31 -1.23 8.32 3.25
CA LEU A 31 -1.59 8.35 1.83
C LEU A 31 -2.59 7.25 1.48
N TRP A 32 -2.35 6.02 1.92
CA TRP A 32 -3.26 4.90 1.72
C TRP A 32 -4.65 5.21 2.27
N HIS A 33 -4.74 5.72 3.51
CA HIS A 33 -6.01 6.15 4.10
C HIS A 33 -6.73 7.21 3.24
N HIS A 34 -6.00 8.23 2.77
CA HIS A 34 -6.58 9.27 1.92
C HIS A 34 -7.16 8.68 0.62
N MET A 35 -6.39 7.85 -0.08
CA MET A 35 -6.81 7.22 -1.34
C MET A 35 -7.98 6.25 -1.15
N MET A 36 -7.95 5.43 -0.09
CA MET A 36 -9.02 4.46 0.16
C MET A 36 -10.34 5.14 0.51
N ARG A 37 -10.31 6.32 1.15
CA ARG A 37 -11.54 7.10 1.35
C ARG A 37 -12.19 7.53 0.04
N GLU A 38 -11.40 7.92 -0.95
CA GLU A 38 -11.90 8.29 -2.27
C GLU A 38 -12.38 7.06 -3.06
N ALA A 39 -11.64 5.95 -2.98
CA ALA A 39 -12.00 4.69 -3.63
C ALA A 39 -13.33 4.13 -3.08
N VAL A 40 -13.50 4.13 -1.76
CA VAL A 40 -14.76 3.71 -1.11
C VAL A 40 -15.92 4.64 -1.49
N ALA A 41 -15.67 5.93 -1.67
CA ALA A 41 -16.70 6.88 -2.11
C ALA A 41 -17.24 6.59 -3.52
N VAL A 42 -16.48 5.88 -4.37
CA VAL A 42 -16.91 5.42 -5.70
C VAL A 42 -17.32 3.93 -5.73
N GLY A 43 -17.41 3.29 -4.56
CA GLY A 43 -17.91 1.92 -4.41
C GLY A 43 -16.86 0.82 -4.43
N ALA A 44 -15.56 1.13 -4.46
CA ALA A 44 -14.53 0.12 -4.38
C ALA A 44 -14.34 -0.42 -2.96
N GLU A 45 -13.84 -1.65 -2.84
CA GLU A 45 -13.52 -2.28 -1.56
C GLU A 45 -11.99 -2.45 -1.41
N PRO A 46 -11.35 -1.75 -0.45
CA PRO A 46 -9.93 -1.92 -0.14
C PRO A 46 -9.63 -3.33 0.40
N VAL A 47 -8.56 -3.96 -0.09
CA VAL A 47 -8.16 -5.31 0.37
C VAL A 47 -6.86 -5.26 1.17
N ALA A 48 -5.82 -4.64 0.62
CA ALA A 48 -4.50 -4.61 1.23
C ALA A 48 -3.68 -3.43 0.72
N MET A 49 -2.79 -2.94 1.58
CA MET A 49 -1.64 -2.15 1.21
C MET A 49 -0.42 -3.05 1.11
N ILE A 50 0.41 -2.80 0.12
CA ILE A 50 1.72 -3.41 -0.02
C ILE A 50 2.74 -2.30 0.15
N TRP A 51 3.54 -2.42 1.21
CA TRP A 51 4.58 -1.49 1.57
C TRP A 51 5.95 -2.09 1.30
N ILE A 52 6.85 -1.30 0.74
CA ILE A 52 8.26 -1.67 0.56
C ILE A 52 9.09 -0.68 1.37
N ASP A 53 9.97 -1.17 2.25
CA ASP A 53 10.90 -0.31 3.00
C ASP A 53 12.09 0.10 2.10
N ASP A 54 11.78 0.82 1.03
CA ASP A 54 12.70 1.27 -0.03
C ASP A 54 13.30 2.67 0.25
N GLY A 55 12.83 3.34 1.31
CA GLY A 55 13.24 4.69 1.68
C GLY A 55 12.52 5.81 0.89
N LYS A 56 11.54 5.48 0.05
CA LYS A 56 10.73 6.45 -0.71
C LYS A 56 9.46 6.83 0.05
N GLU A 57 9.63 7.50 1.18
CA GLU A 57 8.52 7.91 2.06
C GLU A 57 7.45 8.74 1.31
N GLY A 58 6.18 8.37 1.49
CA GLY A 58 5.04 9.04 0.88
C GLY A 58 4.79 8.66 -0.58
N GLN A 59 5.50 7.68 -1.11
CA GLN A 59 5.28 7.13 -2.44
C GLN A 59 4.75 5.70 -2.30
N PHE A 60 3.45 5.53 -2.50
CA PHE A 60 2.87 4.20 -2.37
C PHE A 60 3.44 3.24 -3.42
N ASN A 61 3.79 2.04 -2.99
CA ASN A 61 4.24 1.01 -3.92
C ASN A 61 3.03 0.35 -4.60
N ARG A 62 2.10 -0.19 -3.81
CA ARG A 62 0.98 -0.95 -4.37
C ARG A 62 -0.21 -1.09 -3.42
N PHE A 63 -1.42 -1.12 -3.97
CA PHE A 63 -2.63 -1.50 -3.25
C PHE A 63 -3.43 -2.49 -4.08
N ASP A 64 -4.14 -3.38 -3.39
CA ASP A 64 -5.09 -4.30 -4.00
C ASP A 64 -6.52 -3.88 -3.57
N MET A 65 -7.45 -3.81 -4.54
CA MET A 65 -8.86 -3.45 -4.33
C MET A 65 -9.77 -4.43 -5.07
N ILE A 66 -11.00 -4.65 -4.61
CA ILE A 66 -12.00 -5.41 -5.34
C ILE A 66 -12.85 -4.46 -6.19
N ASP A 67 -12.99 -4.78 -7.48
CA ASP A 67 -13.95 -4.14 -8.37
C ASP A 67 -15.38 -4.55 -7.96
N PRO A 68 -16.25 -3.59 -7.60
CA PRO A 68 -17.61 -3.90 -7.14
C PRO A 68 -18.51 -4.52 -8.21
N GLN A 69 -18.17 -4.41 -9.51
CA GLN A 69 -18.99 -4.96 -10.59
C GLN A 69 -18.63 -6.41 -10.93
N SER A 70 -17.34 -6.72 -10.96
CA SER A 70 -16.83 -8.04 -11.37
C SER A 70 -16.45 -8.93 -10.18
N GLY A 71 -16.19 -8.34 -9.01
CA GLY A 71 -15.62 -9.03 -7.86
C GLY A 71 -14.13 -9.36 -8.02
N GLU A 72 -13.49 -8.90 -9.10
CA GLU A 72 -12.07 -9.16 -9.36
C GLU A 72 -11.17 -8.25 -8.52
N VAL A 73 -10.04 -8.79 -8.07
CA VAL A 73 -9.01 -8.01 -7.39
C VAL A 73 -8.21 -7.25 -8.44
N THR A 74 -8.36 -5.93 -8.46
CA THR A 74 -7.54 -5.01 -9.24
C THR A 74 -6.34 -4.57 -8.42
N ARG A 75 -5.18 -4.67 -9.05
CA ARG A 75 -3.89 -4.26 -8.48
C ARG A 75 -3.52 -2.89 -9.03
N ILE A 76 -3.34 -1.92 -8.14
CA ILE A 76 -2.90 -0.56 -8.48
C ILE A 76 -1.46 -0.40 -8.00
N THR A 77 -0.56 -0.10 -8.93
CA THR A 77 0.83 0.23 -8.64
C THR A 77 1.02 1.74 -8.61
N GLY A 78 1.80 2.22 -7.66
CA GLY A 78 2.13 3.63 -7.53
C GLY A 78 3.49 3.98 -8.11
N PRO A 79 3.82 5.28 -8.15
CA PRO A 79 5.03 5.77 -8.79
C PRO A 79 6.32 5.14 -8.24
N ALA A 80 6.39 4.84 -6.94
CA ALA A 80 7.54 4.17 -6.35
C ALA A 80 7.80 2.76 -6.92
N TYR A 81 6.76 2.06 -7.37
CA TYR A 81 6.86 0.71 -7.95
C TYR A 81 7.24 0.71 -9.43
N GLU A 82 6.95 1.79 -10.17
CA GLU A 82 7.24 1.89 -11.60
C GLU A 82 8.70 2.29 -11.87
N GLU A 83 9.30 3.12 -11.02
CA GLU A 83 10.72 3.52 -11.13
C GLU A 83 11.68 2.33 -10.97
N ASP A 84 11.37 1.40 -10.06
CA ASP A 84 12.25 0.26 -9.74
C ASP A 84 12.21 -0.87 -10.79
N ARG A 85 11.34 -0.79 -11.83
CA ARG A 85 11.32 -1.75 -12.95
C ARG A 85 12.13 -1.30 -14.16
N HIS A 86 12.68 -0.09 -14.13
CA HIS A 86 13.42 0.51 -15.24
C HIS A 86 14.95 0.56 -15.05
N ASP A 87 15.46 0.05 -13.93
CA ASP A 87 16.89 -0.17 -13.65
C ASP A 87 17.26 -1.67 -13.66
#